data_AF-A0A941JT22-F1
#
_entry.id   AF-A0A941JT22-F1
#
_cell.length_a   1.000
_cell.length_b   1.000
_cell.length_c   1.000
_cell.angle_alpha   90.00
_cell.angle_beta   90.00
_cell.angle_gamma   90.00
#
_symmetry.space_group_name_H-M   'P 1'
#
loop_
_entity.id
_entity.type
_entity.pdbx_description
1 polymer ?
#
loop_
_entity_poly.entity_id
_entity_poly.type
_entity_poly.pdbx_seq_one_letter_code
_entity_poly.pdbx_strand_id
1 'polypeptide(L)'
;MLTEIEAEKLALEFLVHDWEIPNDDQEWFEVKTSRLLSEGWYIVELEVPGYPDKWVIQVYDTGECDPCYSFVSPLSSSATTDDLEDLPKSIAEMIATERSSQNNSPGV
;
A
#
# COMPACT_ATOMS: atom_id res chain seq x y z
N MET A 1 -15.66 -14.13 11.32
CA MET A 1 -15.81 -12.87 10.57
C MET A 1 -14.75 -11.95 11.12
N LEU A 2 -13.84 -11.56 10.24
CA LEU A 2 -12.75 -10.65 10.54
C LEU A 2 -13.31 -9.28 10.97
N THR A 3 -12.70 -8.64 11.95
CA THR A 3 -13.01 -7.25 12.30
C THR A 3 -12.24 -6.27 11.41
N GLU A 4 -12.71 -5.03 11.34
CA GLU A 4 -12.06 -3.96 10.58
C GLU A 4 -10.61 -3.74 11.01
N ILE A 5 -10.36 -3.70 12.32
CA ILE A 5 -9.02 -3.53 12.91
C ILE A 5 -8.10 -4.72 12.59
N GLU A 6 -8.63 -5.94 12.53
CA GLU A 6 -7.86 -7.11 12.11
C GLU A 6 -7.51 -7.04 10.62
N ALA A 7 -8.43 -6.59 9.77
CA ALA A 7 -8.16 -6.35 8.34
C ALA A 7 -7.06 -5.32 8.12
N GLU A 8 -7.12 -4.20 8.84
CA GLU A 8 -6.12 -3.14 8.78
C GLU A 8 -4.73 -3.64 9.14
N LYS A 9 -4.61 -4.41 10.23
CA LYS A 9 -3.34 -5.01 10.65
C LYS A 9 -2.81 -6.01 9.63
N LEU A 10 -3.66 -6.90 9.13
CA LEU A 10 -3.27 -7.90 8.14
C LEU A 10 -2.80 -7.24 6.84
N ALA A 11 -3.47 -6.18 6.40
CA ALA A 11 -3.07 -5.43 5.21
C ALA A 11 -1.69 -4.77 5.39
N LEU A 12 -1.46 -4.13 6.54
CA LEU A 12 -0.17 -3.54 6.86
C LEU A 12 0.94 -4.59 6.93
N GLU A 13 0.72 -5.67 7.71
CA GLU A 13 1.65 -6.78 7.86
C GLU A 13 2.01 -7.43 6.51
N PHE A 14 1.00 -7.64 5.66
CA PHE A 14 1.20 -8.16 4.31
C PHE A 14 2.09 -7.23 3.48
N LEU A 15 1.79 -5.93 3.42
CA LEU A 15 2.54 -4.97 2.61
C LEU A 15 3.99 -4.84 3.08
N VAL A 16 4.21 -4.66 4.38
CA VAL A 16 5.57 -4.47 4.93
C VAL A 16 6.40 -5.74 4.84
N HIS A 17 5.77 -6.92 4.88
CA HIS A 17 6.46 -8.19 4.67
C HIS A 17 6.80 -8.41 3.20
N ASP A 18 5.89 -8.12 2.27
CA ASP A 18 6.12 -8.28 0.82
C ASP A 18 7.31 -7.42 0.33
N TRP A 19 7.44 -6.21 0.89
CA TRP A 19 8.55 -5.29 0.60
C TRP A 19 9.76 -5.41 1.53
N GLU A 20 9.73 -6.36 2.48
CA GLU A 20 10.80 -6.55 3.48
C GLU A 20 11.15 -5.24 4.24
N ILE A 21 10.15 -4.41 4.56
CA ILE A 21 10.33 -3.13 5.23
C ILE A 21 10.83 -3.33 6.68
N PRO A 22 11.96 -2.71 7.07
CA PRO A 22 12.48 -2.78 8.43
C PRO A 22 11.46 -2.30 9.46
N ASN A 23 11.42 -2.94 10.65
CA ASN A 23 10.46 -2.59 11.70
C ASN A 23 10.44 -1.10 12.06
N ASP A 24 11.61 -0.45 12.09
CA ASP A 24 11.74 0.97 12.42
C ASP A 24 11.12 1.89 11.34
N ASP A 25 10.96 1.39 10.12
CA ASP A 25 10.36 2.15 9.00
C ASP A 25 8.85 1.87 8.87
N GLN A 26 8.31 0.81 9.51
CA GLN A 26 6.90 0.44 9.39
C GLN A 26 5.94 1.49 9.99
N GLU A 27 6.42 2.31 10.94
CA GLU A 27 5.62 3.37 11.58
C GLU A 27 5.22 4.52 10.64
N TRP A 28 5.83 4.58 9.45
CA TRP A 28 5.52 5.58 8.43
C TRP A 28 4.24 5.28 7.65
N PHE A 29 3.70 4.07 7.75
CA PHE A 29 2.46 3.69 7.09
C PHE A 29 1.27 3.97 7.99
N GLU A 30 0.21 4.53 7.42
CA GLU A 30 -1.08 4.71 8.08
C GLU A 30 -2.21 4.10 7.25
N VAL A 31 -3.27 3.68 7.94
CA VAL A 31 -4.53 3.30 7.28
C VAL A 31 -5.25 4.58 6.90
N LYS A 32 -5.38 4.81 5.59
CA LYS A 32 -6.17 5.92 5.04
C LYS A 32 -7.66 5.64 5.20
N THR A 33 -8.11 4.46 4.81
CA THR A 33 -9.49 4.00 4.95
C THR A 33 -9.56 2.48 5.01
N SER A 34 -10.57 1.96 5.72
CA SER A 34 -10.97 0.56 5.64
C SER A 34 -12.47 0.49 5.36
N ARG A 35 -12.89 -0.43 4.50
CA ARG A 35 -14.32 -0.63 4.20
C ARG A 35 -14.66 -2.10 4.02
N LEU A 36 -15.70 -2.54 4.72
CA LEU A 36 -16.32 -3.84 4.50
C LEU A 36 -17.17 -3.79 3.23
N LEU A 37 -16.95 -4.74 2.33
CA LEU A 37 -17.84 -4.99 1.21
C LEU A 37 -18.88 -6.05 1.56
N SER A 38 -20.03 -5.97 0.90
CA SER A 38 -21.20 -6.81 1.18
C SER A 38 -20.95 -8.32 1.05
N GLU A 39 -19.85 -8.70 0.41
CA GLU A 39 -19.42 -10.09 0.17
C GLU A 39 -18.50 -10.64 1.27
N GLY A 40 -18.28 -9.90 2.37
CA GLY A 40 -17.57 -10.39 3.56
C GLY A 40 -16.07 -10.16 3.57
N TRP A 41 -15.55 -9.28 2.72
CA TRP A 41 -14.13 -8.93 2.65
C TRP A 41 -13.91 -7.42 2.78
N TYR A 42 -12.71 -7.03 3.19
CA TYR A 42 -12.33 -5.63 3.40
C TYR A 42 -11.47 -5.13 2.25
N ILE A 43 -11.70 -3.87 1.87
CA ILE A 43 -10.71 -3.08 1.14
C ILE A 43 -10.05 -2.14 2.15
N VAL A 44 -8.74 -2.27 2.30
CA VAL A 44 -7.90 -1.41 3.13
C VAL A 44 -7.03 -0.57 2.21
N GLU A 45 -7.08 0.75 2.38
CA GLU A 45 -6.16 1.67 1.75
C GLU A 45 -5.09 2.09 2.75
N LEU A 46 -3.83 1.83 2.42
CA LEU A 46 -2.66 2.29 3.18
C LEU A 46 -2.01 3.47 2.46
N GLU A 47 -1.41 4.37 3.23
CA GLU A 47 -0.67 5.53 2.72
C GLU A 47 0.57 5.81 3.56
N VAL A 48 1.47 6.62 3.01
CA VAL A 48 2.50 7.32 3.80
C VAL A 48 2.04 8.77 3.95
N PRO A 49 1.74 9.27 5.17
CA PRO A 49 1.22 10.61 5.37
C PRO A 49 2.09 11.69 4.73
N GLY A 50 1.47 12.62 4.02
CA GLY A 50 2.17 13.67 3.27
C GLY A 50 2.52 13.29 1.83
N TYR A 51 2.39 12.02 1.45
CA TYR A 51 2.62 11.53 0.10
C TYR A 51 1.29 11.18 -0.57
N PRO A 52 1.16 11.39 -1.89
CA PRO A 52 -0.11 11.20 -2.57
C PRO A 52 -0.39 9.75 -2.97
N ASP A 53 0.59 8.86 -2.79
CA ASP A 53 0.54 7.46 -3.16
C ASP A 53 -0.25 6.62 -2.16
N LYS A 54 -0.91 5.58 -2.65
CA LYS A 54 -1.64 4.64 -1.80
C LYS A 54 -1.59 3.20 -2.32
N TRP A 55 -1.65 2.27 -1.38
CA TRP A 55 -1.80 0.85 -1.63
C TRP A 55 -3.22 0.42 -1.30
N VAL A 56 -3.88 -0.27 -2.21
CA VAL A 56 -5.24 -0.79 -2.06
C VAL A 56 -5.14 -2.30 -1.94
N ILE A 57 -5.41 -2.81 -0.74
CA ILE A 57 -5.24 -4.21 -0.38
C ILE A 57 -6.61 -4.81 -0.06
N GLN A 58 -6.87 -6.00 -0.61
CA GLN A 58 -8.06 -6.77 -0.32
C GLN A 58 -7.74 -7.82 0.75
N VAL A 59 -8.54 -7.84 1.83
CA VAL A 59 -8.40 -8.78 2.94
C VAL A 59 -9.66 -9.63 3.05
N TYR A 60 -9.51 -10.93 2.87
CA TYR A 60 -10.59 -11.90 2.94
C TYR A 60 -10.97 -12.20 4.40
N ASP A 61 -12.21 -12.67 4.63
CA ASP A 61 -12.66 -13.11 5.97
C ASP A 61 -11.88 -14.31 6.51
N THR A 62 -11.18 -15.04 5.63
CA THR A 62 -10.23 -16.11 5.98
C THR A 62 -8.98 -15.58 6.68
N GLY A 63 -8.73 -14.27 6.64
CA GLY A 63 -7.51 -13.63 7.13
C GLY A 63 -6.37 -13.59 6.10
N GLU A 64 -6.63 -13.98 4.86
CA GLU A 64 -5.66 -13.89 3.77
C GLU A 64 -5.79 -12.54 3.04
N CYS A 65 -4.66 -12.00 2.57
CA CYS A 65 -4.64 -10.85 1.66
C CYS A 65 -4.58 -11.33 0.21
N ASP A 66 -5.19 -10.58 -0.71
CA ASP A 66 -4.96 -10.79 -2.13
C ASP A 66 -3.49 -10.48 -2.46
N PRO A 67 -2.72 -11.42 -3.03
CA PRO A 67 -1.32 -11.19 -3.37
C PRO A 67 -1.13 -10.12 -4.45
N CYS A 68 -2.17 -9.80 -5.23
CA CYS A 68 -2.16 -8.82 -6.30
C CYS A 68 -2.81 -7.50 -5.86
N TYR A 69 -2.27 -6.86 -4.82
CA TYR A 69 -2.72 -5.53 -4.41
C TYR A 69 -2.49 -4.49 -5.52
N SER A 70 -3.17 -3.35 -5.43
CA SER A 70 -3.04 -2.28 -6.40
C SER A 70 -2.36 -1.05 -5.80
N PHE A 71 -1.34 -0.54 -6.47
CA PHE A 71 -0.73 0.75 -6.15
C PHE A 71 -1.30 1.88 -7.01
N VAL A 72 -1.68 2.98 -6.38
CA VAL A 72 -2.25 4.16 -7.05
C VAL A 72 -1.42 5.38 -6.71
N SER A 73 -0.93 6.07 -7.75
CA SER A 73 -0.23 7.34 -7.63
C SER A 73 -0.87 8.35 -8.59
N PRO A 74 -1.17 9.59 -8.14
CA PRO A 74 -1.58 10.65 -9.06
C PRO A 74 -0.39 11.29 -9.78
N LEU A 75 0.84 10.94 -9.41
CA LEU A 75 2.02 11.45 -10.08
C LEU A 75 2.30 10.64 -11.35
N SER A 76 2.72 11.33 -12.40
CA SER A 76 3.19 10.65 -13.61
C SER A 76 4.41 9.78 -13.27
N SER A 77 4.54 8.64 -13.92
CA SER A 77 5.73 7.78 -13.85
C SER A 77 7.05 8.47 -14.24
N SER A 78 6.97 9.64 -14.90
CA SER A 78 8.11 10.51 -15.21
C SER A 78 8.42 11.56 -14.15
N ALA A 79 7.67 11.61 -13.04
CA ALA A 79 7.95 12.52 -11.93
C ALA A 79 9.28 12.16 -11.29
N THR A 80 10.08 13.17 -10.92
CA THR A 80 11.31 12.95 -10.17
C THR A 80 10.98 12.40 -8.79
N THR A 81 11.91 11.68 -8.18
CA THR A 81 11.78 11.16 -6.81
C THR A 81 12.32 12.15 -5.77
N ASP A 82 12.50 13.42 -6.17
CA ASP A 82 13.00 14.48 -5.28
C ASP A 82 12.01 14.75 -4.14
N ASP A 83 10.74 14.38 -4.31
CA ASP A 83 9.73 14.46 -3.25
C ASP A 83 9.96 13.45 -2.12
N LEU A 84 10.75 12.38 -2.35
CA LEU A 84 10.96 11.28 -1.40
C LEU A 84 12.20 11.46 -0.51
N GLU A 85 12.93 12.58 -0.60
CA GLU A 85 14.21 12.79 0.09
C GLU A 85 14.11 12.72 1.63
N ASP A 86 12.93 13.03 2.18
CA ASP A 86 12.67 13.02 3.62
C ASP A 86 12.22 11.64 4.16
N LEU A 87 12.01 10.65 3.28
CA LEU A 87 11.60 9.30 3.67
C LEU A 87 12.80 8.41 4.04
N PRO A 88 12.58 7.40 4.90
CA PRO A 88 13.50 6.29 5.02
C PRO A 88 13.76 5.66 3.65
N LYS A 89 15.00 5.22 3.45
CA LYS A 89 15.46 4.70 2.17
C LYS A 89 14.60 3.54 1.65
N SER A 90 14.19 2.63 2.53
CA SER A 90 13.35 1.47 2.20
C SER A 90 12.01 1.90 1.58
N ILE A 91 11.34 2.89 2.18
CA ILE A 91 10.06 3.43 1.74
C ILE A 91 10.22 4.23 0.45
N ALA A 92 11.26 5.06 0.36
CA ALA A 92 11.55 5.83 -0.84
C ALA A 92 11.80 4.89 -2.05
N GLU A 93 12.57 3.82 -1.86
CA GLU A 93 12.84 2.81 -2.90
C GLU A 93 11.57 2.04 -3.30
N MET A 94 10.73 1.67 -2.33
CA MET A 94 9.43 1.04 -2.56
C MET A 94 8.52 1.93 -3.43
N ILE A 95 8.28 3.18 -3.01
CA ILE A 95 7.41 4.12 -3.75
C ILE A 95 7.96 4.39 -5.16
N ALA A 96 9.28 4.60 -5.29
CA ALA A 96 9.91 4.81 -6.59
C ALA A 96 9.71 3.61 -7.53
N THR A 97 9.87 2.38 -6.99
CA THR A 97 9.67 1.15 -7.75
C THR A 97 8.23 1.00 -8.21
N GLU A 98 7.28 1.27 -7.33
CA GLU A 98 5.84 1.20 -7.61
C GLU A 98 5.40 2.21 -8.69
N ARG A 99 5.81 3.47 -8.55
CA ARG A 99 5.56 4.53 -9.56
C ARG A 99 6.16 4.16 -10.92
N SER A 100 7.34 3.54 -10.93
CA SER A 100 7.98 3.10 -12.18
C SER A 100 7.25 1.92 -12.84
N SER A 101 6.65 1.05 -12.02
CA SER A 101 5.94 -0.16 -12.49
C SER A 101 4.56 0.17 -13.10
N GLN A 102 3.96 1.31 -12.73
CA GLN A 102 2.73 1.81 -13.37
C GLN A 102 2.87 2.06 -14.89
N ASN A 103 4.10 2.21 -15.42
CA ASN A 103 4.33 2.34 -16.87
C ASN A 103 4.06 1.06 -17.69
N ASN A 104 3.91 -0.09 -17.05
CA ASN A 104 3.76 -1.38 -17.74
C ASN A 104 2.32 -1.90 -17.83
N SER A 105 1.32 -1.10 -17.45
CA SER A 105 -0.05 -1.41 -17.89
C SER A 105 -0.17 -1.09 -19.38
N PRO A 106 -0.40 -2.07 -20.27
CA PRO A 106 -0.74 -1.76 -21.66
C PRO A 106 -2.00 -0.90 -21.61
N GLY A 107 -1.87 0.32 -22.14
CA GLY A 107 -3.00 1.24 -22.26
C GLY A 107 -4.21 0.53 -22.82
N VAL A 108 -5.34 0.74 -22.16
CA VAL A 108 -6.68 0.47 -22.70
C VAL A 108 -6.84 1.06 -24.10
#